data_AF-A0A1H7PJH5-F1
#
_entry.id   AF-A0A1H7PJH5-F1
#
_cell.length_a   1.000
_cell.length_b   1.000
_cell.length_c   1.000
_cell.angle_alpha   90.00
_cell.angle_beta   90.00
_cell.angle_gamma   90.00
#
_symmetry.space_group_name_H-M   'P 1'
#
loop_
_entity.id
_entity.type
_entity.pdbx_description
1 polymer ?
#
loop_
_entity_poly.entity_id
_entity_poly.type
_entity_poly.pdbx_seq_one_letter_code
_entity_poly.pdbx_strand_id
1 'polypeptide(L)' 'MITLLTMHELHGLTAQELGELHQLFSMLLIETEPDTPDRRNILASLENIERAIGCQARPAARPARTR' A
#
# COMPACT_ATOMS: atom_id res chain seq x y z
N MET A 1 -15.42 4.00 -10.42
CA MET A 1 -15.28 4.38 -9.00
C MET A 1 -14.25 3.46 -8.40
N ILE A 2 -13.07 4.01 -8.12
CA ILE A 2 -11.97 3.30 -7.49
C ILE A 2 -12.09 3.48 -5.98
N THR A 3 -12.09 2.37 -5.26
CA THR A 3 -12.14 2.36 -3.79
C THR A 3 -10.74 2.55 -3.22
N LEU A 4 -10.65 3.35 -2.15
CA LEU A 4 -9.43 3.50 -1.36
C LEU A 4 -9.11 2.18 -0.64
N LEU A 5 -7.87 1.73 -0.72
CA LEU A 5 -7.33 0.63 0.08
C LEU A 5 -6.75 1.18 1.38
N THR A 6 -7.25 0.69 2.50
CA THR A 6 -6.79 1.09 3.84
C THR A 6 -5.61 0.23 4.30
N MET A 7 -4.83 0.77 5.23
CA MET A 7 -3.74 0.01 5.89
C MET A 7 -4.22 -1.29 6.56
N HIS A 8 -5.48 -1.35 7.02
CA HIS A 8 -6.03 -2.55 7.65
C HIS A 8 -6.19 -3.68 6.63
N GLU A 9 -6.69 -3.37 5.44
CA GLU A 9 -6.88 -4.34 4.36
C GLU A 9 -5.55 -4.86 3.82
N LEU A 10 -4.51 -4.02 3.81
CA LEU A 10 -3.18 -4.37 3.31
C LEU A 10 -2.35 -5.21 4.29
N HIS A 11 -2.68 -5.19 5.59
CA HIS A 11 -1.86 -5.83 6.63
C HIS A 11 -1.81 -7.37 6.52
N GLY A 12 -2.81 -7.99 5.90
CA GLY A 12 -2.91 -9.43 5.71
C GLY A 12 -2.21 -9.95 4.45
N LEU A 13 -1.73 -9.06 3.59
CA LEU A 13 -1.15 -9.43 2.29
C LEU A 13 0.33 -9.75 2.41
N THR A 14 0.80 -10.63 1.54
CA THR A 14 2.21 -10.94 1.36
C THR A 14 2.94 -9.82 0.62
N ALA A 15 4.28 -9.80 0.71
CA ALA A 15 5.10 -8.86 -0.04
C ALA A 15 4.90 -8.95 -1.56
N GLN A 16 4.61 -10.16 -2.08
CA GLN A 16 4.31 -10.35 -3.49
C GLN A 16 2.97 -9.70 -3.87
N GLU A 17 1.90 -9.97 -3.11
CA GLU A 17 0.57 -9.38 -3.34
C GLU A 17 0.60 -7.86 -3.24
N LEU A 18 1.37 -7.30 -2.29
CA LEU A 18 1.59 -5.86 -2.19
C LEU A 18 2.32 -5.30 -3.42
N GLY A 19 3.30 -6.03 -3.96
CA GLY A 19 3.99 -5.65 -5.20
C GLY A 19 3.07 -5.66 -6.42
N GLU A 20 2.22 -6.68 -6.55
CA GLU A 20 1.22 -6.79 -7.61
C GLU A 20 0.19 -5.65 -7.53
N LEU A 21 -0.30 -5.33 -6.33
CA LEU A 21 -1.19 -4.20 -6.10
C LEU A 21 -0.54 -2.86 -6.45
N HIS A 22 0.72 -2.67 -6.07
CA HIS A 22 1.47 -1.46 -6.41
C HIS A 22 1.54 -1.27 -7.94
N GLN A 23 1.86 -2.33 -8.69
CA GLN A 23 1.91 -2.28 -10.15
C GLN A 23 0.53 -1.96 -10.75
N LEU A 24 -0.52 -2.62 -10.28
CA LEU A 24 -1.90 -2.39 -10.75
C LEU A 24 -2.33 -0.93 -10.53
N PHE A 25 -2.16 -0.41 -9.32
CA PHE A 25 -2.55 0.97 -9.00
C PHE A 25 -1.69 2.01 -9.73
N SER A 26 -0.42 1.69 -9.99
CA SER A 26 0.45 2.55 -10.81
C SER A 26 -0.06 2.66 -12.26
N MET A 27 -0.53 1.55 -12.84
CA MET A 27 -1.14 1.55 -14.17
C MET A 27 -2.45 2.35 -14.17
N LEU A 28 -3.32 2.13 -13.18
CA LEU A 28 -4.57 2.88 -13.04
C LEU A 28 -4.34 4.39 -12.89
N LEU A 29 -3.27 4.80 -12.20
CA LEU A 29 -2.92 6.21 -12.03
C LEU A 29 -2.60 6.90 -13.37
N ILE A 30 -1.99 6.18 -14.30
CA ILE A 30 -1.66 6.69 -15.64
C ILE A 30 -2.94 6.92 -16.45
N GLU A 31 -3.90 6.00 -16.34
CA GLU A 31 -5.15 6.04 -17.10
C GLU A 31 -6.20 7.00 -16.50
N THR A 32 -6.05 7.38 -15.23
CA THR A 32 -7.06 8.19 -14.52
C THR A 32 -6.81 9.69 -14.67
N GLU A 33 -7.86 10.43 -15.04
CA GLU A 33 -7.83 11.89 -15.19
C GLU A 33 -7.39 12.63 -13.91
N PRO A 34 -6.67 13.75 -14.05
CA PRO A 34 -6.28 14.61 -12.93
C PRO A 34 -7.50 15.13 -12.15
N ASP A 35 -7.29 15.45 -10.87
CA ASP A 35 -8.26 16.09 -9.97
C ASP A 35 -9.58 15.32 -9.71
N THR A 36 -9.67 14.08 -10.16
CA THR A 36 -10.82 13.21 -9.88
C THR A 36 -10.73 12.58 -8.48
N PRO A 37 -11.88 12.26 -7.85
CA PRO A 37 -11.92 11.46 -6.62
C PRO A 37 -11.21 10.11 -6.78
N ASP A 38 -11.37 9.47 -7.94
CA ASP A 38 -10.73 8.19 -8.24
C ASP A 38 -9.20 8.34 -8.24
N ARG A 39 -8.64 9.41 -8.82
CA ARG A 39 -7.19 9.66 -8.77
C ARG A 39 -6.67 9.88 -7.34
N ARG A 40 -7.42 10.63 -6.52
CA ARG A 40 -7.06 10.81 -5.10
C ARG A 40 -7.06 9.48 -4.33
N ASN A 41 -8.05 8.64 -4.58
CA ASN A 41 -8.13 7.31 -3.96
C ASN A 41 -6.97 6.42 -4.42
N ILE A 42 -6.63 6.43 -5.71
CA ILE A 42 -5.48 5.67 -6.23
C ILE A 42 -4.18 6.10 -5.56
N LEU A 43 -3.92 7.41 -5.47
CA LEU A 43 -2.71 7.94 -4.84
C LEU A 43 -2.62 7.57 -3.35
N ALA A 44 -3.72 7.69 -2.62
CA ALA A 44 -3.78 7.32 -1.21
C ALA A 44 -3.61 5.79 -1.00
N SER A 45 -4.15 4.97 -1.90
CA SER A 45 -3.92 3.52 -1.90
C SER A 45 -2.44 3.18 -2.16
N LEU A 46 -1.78 3.84 -3.12
CA LEU A 46 -0.35 3.64 -3.40
C LEU A 46 0.51 3.98 -2.19
N GLU A 47 0.26 5.12 -1.53
CA GLU A 47 0.96 5.51 -0.31
C GLU A 47 0.78 4.46 0.81
N ASN A 48 -0.44 3.92 0.97
CA ASN A 48 -0.70 2.87 1.95
C ASN A 48 0.03 1.57 1.61
N ILE A 49 0.10 1.18 0.33
CA ILE A 49 0.84 0.00 -0.13
C ILE A 49 2.33 0.15 0.16
N GLU A 50 2.93 1.29 -0.16
CA GLU A 50 4.34 1.57 0.13
C GLU A 50 4.64 1.50 1.64
N ARG A 51 3.75 2.04 2.48
CA ARG A 51 3.85 1.91 3.94
C ARG A 51 3.76 0.46 4.39
N ALA A 52 2.82 -0.32 3.87
CA ALA A 52 2.65 -1.73 4.22
C ALA A 52 3.91 -2.55 3.85
N ILE A 53 4.49 -2.32 2.67
CA ILE A 53 5.76 -2.92 2.26
C ILE A 53 6.89 -2.55 3.23
N GLY A 54 6.99 -1.27 3.61
CA GLY A 54 7.99 -0.79 4.58
C GLY A 54 7.82 -1.42 5.96
N CYS A 55 6.59 -1.64 6.42
CA CYS A 55 6.30 -2.33 7.68
C CYS A 55 6.75 -3.80 7.65
N GLN A 56 6.61 -4.50 6.52
CA GLN A 56 7.04 -5.90 6.37
C GLN A 56 8.57 -6.04 6.23
N ALA A 57 9.20 -5.08 5.54
CA ALA A 57 10.65 -5.10 5.33
C ALA A 57 11.44 -4.85 6.62
N ARG A 58 10.83 -4.25 7.64
CA ARG A 58 11.46 -4.01 8.93
C ARG A 58 11.44 -5.33 9.72
N PRO A 59 12.58 -6.01 9.94
CA PRO A 59 12.60 -7.17 10.83
C PRO A 59 12.13 -6.65 12.19
N ALA A 60 11.15 -7.33 12.79
CA ALA A 60 10.72 -7.02 14.15
C ALA A 60 11.96 -6.87 15.02
N ALA A 61 12.29 -5.63 15.41
CA ALA A 61 13.40 -5.37 16.30
C ALA A 61 13.11 -6.21 17.54
N ARG A 62 13.92 -7.27 17.76
CA ARG A 62 13.78 -8.17 18.89
C ARG A 62 13.55 -7.31 20.14
N PRO A 63 12.49 -7.53 20.92
CA PRO A 63 12.38 -6.85 22.19
C PRO A 63 13.66 -7.19 22.96
N ALA A 64 14.42 -6.16 23.34
CA ALA A 64 15.59 -6.33 24.16
C ALA A 64 15.15 -7.10 25.40
N ARG A 65 15.60 -8.35 25.54
CA ARG A 65 15.42 -9.13 26.76
C ARG A 65 16.15 -8.37 27.86
N THR A 66 15.42 -7.55 28.61
CA THR A 66 15.86 -7.07 29.91
C THR A 66 15.96 -8.28 30.84
N ARG A 67 17.14 -8.41 31.42
CA ARG A 67 17.59 -9.51 32.26
C ARG A 67 17.11 -9.33 33.70
#